data_AF-A0AAD9RDE9-F1
#
_entry.id   AF-A0AAD9RDE9-F1
#
_cell.length_a   1.000
_cell.length_b   1.000
_cell.length_c   1.000
_cell.angle_alpha   90.00
_cell.angle_beta   90.00
_cell.angle_gamma   90.00
#
_symmetry.space_group_name_H-M   'P 1'
#
loop_
_entity.id
_entity.type
_entity.pdbx_description
1 polymer ?
#
loop_
_entity_poly.entity_id
_entity_poly.type
_entity_poly.pdbx_seq_one_letter_code
_entity_poly.pdbx_strand_id
1 'polypeptide(L)'
;MQAEASHASTYRARKRCRSIATSEGLLSTAIVNILDRENKSHTCRLLLDPGSQKHFLTYKLPNKLRLTKRPVNLPVTGVELMQTSVKASVMTSIQSRVSNYSATMQFFLLSKATNWLPSQQFSLKNIKIPSHVKLADPKFNTPAEADGILGIGLFYGLLRTGQISLLDDSIILQNSHLGWIVGNHEKPRIIRSAVCNVATFGIEEQLAKFWIIEQGPEENAMSVEEKACEEHYRNHTRRDESTGKYTVRLPFRDNSDGLGESYANALRRFHSLERSLSRKQETKEQYVTFMKEFLELGHMSEVNNRPLLKATIIFTASRGNEAIESND
;
A
#
# COMPACT_ATOMS: atom_id res chain seq x y z
N MET A 1 -35.56 -28.77 26.81
CA MET A 1 -34.87 -27.78 27.66
C MET A 1 -34.13 -26.81 26.74
N GLN A 2 -34.86 -25.82 26.23
CA GLN A 2 -34.34 -24.74 25.39
C GLN A 2 -34.07 -23.55 26.32
N ALA A 3 -32.89 -22.94 26.22
CA ALA A 3 -32.56 -21.70 26.90
C ALA A 3 -32.52 -20.57 25.86
N GLU A 4 -33.32 -19.54 26.10
CA GLU A 4 -33.46 -18.33 25.29
C GLU A 4 -32.24 -17.41 25.46
N ALA A 5 -31.77 -16.84 24.34
CA ALA A 5 -30.73 -15.82 24.31
C ALA A 5 -31.36 -14.42 24.47
N SER A 6 -30.85 -13.64 25.42
CA SER A 6 -31.24 -12.25 25.65
C SER A 6 -30.50 -11.30 24.68
N HIS A 7 -31.26 -10.60 23.84
CA HIS A 7 -30.74 -9.54 22.97
C HIS A 7 -30.69 -8.20 23.71
N ALA A 8 -29.49 -7.65 23.89
CA ALA A 8 -29.28 -6.28 24.33
C ALA A 8 -29.45 -5.29 23.16
N SER A 9 -30.42 -4.39 23.26
CA SER A 9 -30.72 -3.33 22.29
C SER A 9 -29.86 -2.09 22.54
N THR A 10 -28.95 -1.78 21.61
CA THR A 10 -28.17 -0.54 21.63
C THR A 10 -28.92 0.59 20.91
N TYR A 11 -29.38 1.59 21.66
CA TYR A 11 -30.02 2.78 21.10
C TYR A 11 -29.00 3.70 20.42
N ARG A 12 -29.15 3.89 19.10
CA ARG A 12 -28.31 4.80 18.30
C ARG A 12 -28.95 6.19 18.27
N ALA A 13 -28.48 7.11 19.12
CA ALA A 13 -28.90 8.51 19.08
C ALA A 13 -28.35 9.20 17.82
N ARG A 14 -29.21 9.47 16.83
CA ARG A 14 -28.87 10.28 15.65
C ARG A 14 -28.89 11.77 16.00
N LYS A 15 -27.75 12.34 16.41
CA LYS A 15 -27.56 13.80 16.40
C LYS A 15 -27.52 14.27 14.93
N ARG A 16 -28.61 14.87 14.44
CA ARG A 16 -28.63 15.59 13.14
C ARG A 16 -27.90 16.92 13.32
N CYS A 17 -26.61 16.97 13.00
CA CYS A 17 -25.93 18.23 12.81
C CYS A 17 -26.32 18.79 11.43
N ARG A 18 -26.99 19.96 11.38
CA ARG A 18 -27.30 20.67 10.15
C ARG A 18 -26.17 21.68 9.90
N SER A 19 -25.22 21.35 9.03
CA SER A 19 -24.18 22.29 8.60
C SER A 19 -24.70 23.15 7.45
N ILE A 20 -24.50 24.47 7.53
CA ILE A 20 -24.76 25.42 6.45
C ILE A 20 -23.48 25.51 5.62
N ALA A 21 -23.51 25.08 4.36
CA ALA A 21 -22.43 25.25 3.38
C ALA A 21 -23.06 25.47 1.98
N THR A 22 -22.33 26.07 1.04
CA THR A 22 -22.82 26.43 -0.31
C THR A 22 -22.71 25.25 -1.29
N SER A 23 -23.50 25.26 -2.38
CA SER A 23 -23.64 24.16 -3.36
C SER A 23 -22.31 23.79 -4.03
N GLU A 24 -22.32 22.81 -4.94
CA GLU A 24 -21.09 22.48 -5.66
C GLU A 24 -20.72 23.62 -6.62
N GLY A 25 -19.71 24.41 -6.23
CA GLY A 25 -19.19 25.51 -7.02
C GLY A 25 -18.73 25.05 -8.41
N LEU A 26 -19.06 25.83 -9.43
CA LEU A 26 -18.59 25.67 -10.80
C LEU A 26 -17.12 26.11 -10.87
N LEU A 27 -16.23 25.12 -10.90
CA LEU A 27 -14.80 25.36 -11.01
C LEU A 27 -14.40 25.81 -12.43
N SER A 28 -13.53 26.82 -12.49
CA SER A 28 -13.02 27.34 -13.75
C SER A 28 -12.10 26.34 -14.44
N THR A 29 -12.44 26.02 -15.69
CA THR A 29 -11.71 25.10 -16.54
C THR A 29 -11.31 25.77 -17.85
N ALA A 30 -10.24 25.28 -18.46
CA ALA A 30 -9.78 25.74 -19.77
C ALA A 30 -9.37 24.55 -20.63
N ILE A 31 -9.77 24.56 -21.90
CA ILE A 31 -9.21 23.66 -22.91
C ILE A 31 -8.09 24.41 -23.60
N VAL A 32 -6.87 23.90 -23.49
CA VAL A 32 -5.67 24.45 -24.11
C VAL A 32 -5.06 23.45 -25.08
N ASN A 33 -4.17 23.95 -25.92
CA ASN A 33 -3.31 23.13 -26.74
C ASN A 33 -2.01 22.84 -25.99
N ILE A 34 -1.55 21.60 -26.01
CA ILE A 34 -0.26 21.16 -25.49
C ILE A 34 0.55 20.55 -26.64
N LEU A 35 1.84 20.82 -26.67
CA LEU A 35 2.72 20.32 -27.73
C LEU A 35 3.27 18.94 -27.34
N ASP A 36 3.26 18.00 -28.30
CA ASP A 36 3.96 16.73 -28.16
C ASP A 36 5.47 16.85 -28.48
N ARG A 37 6.20 15.72 -28.44
CA ARG A 37 7.64 15.69 -28.72
C ARG A 37 8.01 16.15 -30.15
N GLU A 38 7.05 16.10 -31.08
CA GLU A 38 7.21 16.48 -32.49
C GLU A 38 6.64 17.89 -32.76
N ASN A 39 6.35 18.66 -31.70
CA ASN A 39 5.70 19.98 -31.75
C ASN A 39 4.30 19.98 -32.39
N LYS A 40 3.63 18.82 -32.45
CA LYS A 40 2.24 18.75 -32.87
C LYS A 40 1.34 19.10 -31.68
N SER A 41 0.32 19.90 -31.98
CA SER A 41 -0.63 20.38 -30.97
C SER A 41 -1.73 19.35 -30.68
N HIS A 42 -1.97 19.09 -29.40
CA HIS A 42 -3.06 18.27 -28.89
C HIS A 42 -3.89 19.05 -27.88
N THR A 43 -5.19 18.81 -27.82
CA THR A 43 -6.02 19.49 -26.82
C THR A 43 -5.94 18.76 -25.48
N CYS A 44 -5.89 19.52 -24.39
CA CYS A 44 -6.06 19.02 -23.05
C CYS A 44 -6.94 19.97 -22.23
N ARG A 45 -7.64 19.42 -21.24
CA ARG A 45 -8.51 20.18 -20.36
C ARG A 45 -7.85 20.34 -19.00
N LEU A 46 -7.73 21.57 -18.53
CA LEU A 46 -7.09 21.90 -17.27
C LEU A 46 -8.10 22.54 -16.31
N LEU A 47 -8.03 22.14 -15.04
CA LEU A 47 -8.61 22.89 -13.93
C LEU A 47 -7.72 24.09 -13.62
N LEU A 48 -8.30 25.28 -13.49
CA LEU A 48 -7.58 26.48 -13.07
C LEU A 48 -7.76 26.64 -11.55
N ASP A 49 -6.71 26.36 -10.78
CA ASP A 49 -6.81 26.25 -9.33
C ASP A 49 -5.76 27.14 -8.64
N PRO A 50 -6.16 28.31 -8.10
CA PRO A 50 -5.25 29.14 -7.32
C PRO A 50 -4.84 28.50 -5.98
N GLY A 51 -5.56 27.49 -5.49
CA GLY A 51 -5.20 26.75 -4.29
C GLY A 51 -4.01 25.81 -4.47
N SER A 52 -3.71 25.43 -5.72
CA SER A 52 -2.58 24.57 -6.03
C SER A 52 -1.28 25.38 -6.19
N GLN A 53 -0.28 25.11 -5.37
CA GLN A 53 1.03 25.78 -5.47
C GLN A 53 1.86 25.38 -6.69
N LYS A 54 1.53 24.25 -7.33
CA LYS A 54 2.24 23.69 -8.49
C LYS A 54 1.27 23.38 -9.63
N HIS A 55 1.82 23.15 -10.81
CA HIS A 55 1.07 22.66 -11.96
C HIS A 55 1.18 21.14 -12.03
N PHE A 56 0.08 20.47 -12.35
CA PHE A 56 0.01 19.02 -12.40
C PHE A 56 -0.57 18.52 -13.71
N LEU A 57 -0.14 17.35 -14.16
CA LEU A 57 -0.75 16.59 -15.25
C LEU A 57 -0.99 15.16 -14.80
N THR A 58 -2.01 14.51 -15.35
CA THR A 58 -2.19 13.06 -15.23
C THR A 58 -1.17 12.35 -16.11
N TYR A 59 -0.65 11.19 -15.69
CA TYR A 59 0.29 10.39 -16.49
C TYR A 59 -0.25 10.03 -17.89
N LYS A 60 -1.59 9.97 -18.06
CA LYS A 60 -2.28 9.70 -19.32
C LYS A 60 -1.79 10.59 -20.46
N LEU A 61 -1.73 11.91 -20.25
CA LEU A 61 -1.41 12.86 -21.30
C LEU A 61 0.07 12.83 -21.71
N PRO A 62 1.08 12.96 -20.81
CA PRO A 62 2.49 12.86 -21.19
C PRO A 62 2.90 11.50 -21.77
N ASN A 63 2.23 10.41 -21.39
CA ASN A 63 2.45 9.10 -22.00
C ASN A 63 1.95 9.08 -23.44
N LYS A 64 0.71 9.54 -23.68
CA LYS A 64 0.14 9.64 -25.02
C LYS A 64 0.98 10.52 -25.94
N LEU A 65 1.46 11.65 -25.44
CA LEU A 65 2.25 12.63 -26.19
C LEU A 65 3.75 12.30 -26.24
N ARG A 66 4.17 11.18 -25.64
CA ARG A 66 5.58 10.74 -25.56
C ARG A 66 6.53 11.83 -25.07
N LEU A 67 6.08 12.64 -24.10
CA LEU A 67 6.90 13.69 -23.50
C LEU A 67 8.01 13.09 -22.65
N THR A 68 9.19 13.73 -22.70
CA THR A 68 10.34 13.36 -21.87
C THR A 68 10.05 13.66 -20.41
N LYS A 69 10.05 12.60 -19.58
CA LYS A 69 9.84 12.69 -18.14
C LYS A 69 11.17 12.83 -17.43
N ARG A 70 11.19 13.64 -16.38
CA ARG A 70 12.32 13.78 -15.45
C ARG A 70 11.94 13.19 -14.11
N PRO A 71 12.76 12.28 -13.54
CA PRO A 71 12.52 11.74 -12.22
C PRO A 71 12.60 12.87 -11.17
N VAL A 72 11.66 12.87 -10.23
CA VAL A 72 11.63 13.79 -9.09
C VAL A 72 11.14 13.01 -7.87
N ASN A 73 11.39 13.54 -6.67
CA ASN A 73 10.78 13.03 -5.44
C ASN A 73 10.21 14.21 -4.68
N LEU A 74 9.01 14.65 -5.07
CA LEU A 74 8.37 15.83 -4.50
C LEU A 74 7.19 15.40 -3.61
N PRO A 75 7.24 15.58 -2.28
CA PRO A 75 6.06 15.42 -1.43
C PRO A 75 5.03 16.50 -1.78
N VAL A 76 3.77 16.09 -1.92
CA VAL A 76 2.61 16.96 -2.14
C VAL A 76 1.64 16.72 -1.01
N THR A 77 1.22 17.81 -0.37
CA THR A 77 0.31 17.78 0.77
C THR A 77 -1.03 18.39 0.38
N GLY A 78 -2.11 17.67 0.63
CA GLY A 78 -3.48 18.12 0.42
C GLY A 78 -4.19 18.51 1.71
N VAL A 79 -5.53 18.55 1.64
CA VAL A 79 -6.40 18.80 2.80
C VAL A 79 -6.18 17.71 3.87
N GLU A 80 -6.32 18.07 5.14
CA GLU A 80 -6.01 17.21 6.31
C GLU A 80 -4.57 16.65 6.32
N LEU A 81 -3.62 17.36 5.71
CA LEU A 81 -2.22 16.95 5.62
C LEU A 81 -2.02 15.59 4.94
N MET A 82 -2.97 15.14 4.10
CA MET A 82 -2.78 13.95 3.28
C MET A 82 -1.57 14.13 2.37
N GLN A 83 -0.55 13.29 2.54
CA GLN A 83 0.69 13.36 1.77
C GLN A 83 0.72 12.30 0.68
N THR A 84 1.16 12.72 -0.50
CA THR A 84 1.56 11.84 -1.60
C THR A 84 2.94 12.27 -2.11
N SER A 85 3.57 11.46 -2.95
CA SER A 85 4.87 11.78 -3.52
C SER A 85 4.81 11.69 -5.04
N VAL A 86 5.07 12.81 -5.70
CA VAL A 86 5.24 12.86 -7.14
C VAL A 86 6.60 12.30 -7.51
N LYS A 87 6.60 11.36 -8.47
CA LYS A 87 7.79 10.64 -8.94
C LYS A 87 8.37 11.14 -10.26
N ALA A 88 7.60 11.92 -11.02
CA ALA A 88 8.04 12.44 -12.31
C ALA A 88 7.49 13.84 -12.59
N SER A 89 8.23 14.59 -13.40
CA SER A 89 7.78 15.86 -13.96
C SER A 89 8.06 15.94 -15.45
N VAL A 90 7.40 16.85 -16.15
CA VAL A 90 7.63 17.17 -17.57
C VAL A 90 7.74 18.67 -17.75
N MET A 91 8.61 19.10 -18.66
CA MET A 91 8.63 20.48 -19.16
C MET A 91 7.89 20.49 -20.49
N THR A 92 6.84 21.30 -20.61
CA THR A 92 6.06 21.40 -21.85
C THR A 92 5.40 22.78 -21.95
N SER A 93 4.90 23.09 -23.14
CA SER A 93 4.23 24.36 -23.44
C SER A 93 2.74 24.15 -23.63
N ILE A 94 1.97 25.04 -23.01
CA ILE A 94 0.54 25.19 -23.30
C ILE A 94 0.31 26.43 -24.16
N GLN A 95 -0.72 26.36 -25.00
CA GLN A 95 -1.12 27.42 -25.91
C GLN A 95 -2.62 27.62 -25.82
N SER A 96 -3.04 28.88 -25.81
CA SER A 96 -4.45 29.24 -25.90
C SER A 96 -5.03 28.77 -27.23
N ARG A 97 -6.30 28.37 -27.23
CA ARG A 97 -7.06 28.05 -28.45
C ARG A 97 -7.64 29.28 -29.13
N VAL A 98 -7.70 30.42 -28.43
CA VAL A 98 -8.48 31.60 -28.84
C VAL A 98 -7.67 32.89 -28.87
N SER A 99 -6.42 32.84 -28.43
CA SER A 99 -5.45 33.95 -28.45
C SER A 99 -4.06 33.42 -28.82
N ASN A 100 -3.09 34.31 -28.99
CA ASN A 100 -1.68 33.97 -29.19
C ASN A 100 -0.93 33.65 -27.89
N TYR A 101 -1.62 33.56 -26.75
CA TYR A 101 -0.97 33.28 -25.48
C TYR A 101 -0.36 31.88 -25.47
N SER A 102 0.88 31.80 -24.99
CA SER A 102 1.57 30.54 -24.73
C SER A 102 2.43 30.69 -23.48
N ALA A 103 2.66 29.57 -22.82
CA ALA A 103 3.57 29.52 -21.68
C ALA A 103 4.26 28.15 -21.65
N THR A 104 5.50 28.12 -21.19
CA THR A 104 6.27 26.89 -20.94
C THR A 104 6.53 26.75 -19.46
N MET A 105 6.18 25.59 -18.88
CA MET A 105 6.30 25.37 -17.44
C MET A 105 6.54 23.91 -17.11
N GLN A 106 6.93 23.68 -15.86
CA GLN A 106 7.06 22.34 -15.29
C GLN A 106 5.71 21.86 -14.78
N PHE A 107 5.30 20.67 -15.22
CA PHE A 107 4.16 19.94 -14.67
C PHE A 107 4.64 18.72 -13.89
N PHE A 108 4.08 18.53 -12.70
CA PHE A 108 4.30 17.37 -11.85
C PHE A 108 3.25 16.29 -12.14
N LEU A 109 3.66 15.02 -12.21
CA LEU A 109 2.79 13.96 -12.69
C LEU A 109 2.05 13.26 -11.56
N LEU A 110 0.72 13.19 -11.70
CA LEU A 110 -0.20 12.50 -10.80
C LEU A 110 -0.86 11.32 -11.54
N SER A 111 -1.28 10.29 -10.82
CA SER A 111 -2.10 9.21 -11.42
C SER A 111 -3.47 9.74 -11.84
N LYS A 112 -4.10 10.53 -10.96
CA LYS A 112 -5.37 11.22 -11.19
C LYS A 112 -5.26 12.66 -10.66
N ALA A 113 -5.77 13.62 -11.44
CA ALA A 113 -5.70 15.04 -11.08
C ALA A 113 -6.97 15.51 -10.36
N THR A 114 -8.15 15.20 -10.91
CA THR A 114 -9.46 15.64 -10.38
C THR A 114 -10.52 14.57 -10.59
N ASN A 115 -11.69 14.74 -9.97
CA ASN A 115 -12.91 14.07 -10.43
C ASN A 115 -13.44 14.72 -11.73
N TRP A 116 -14.59 14.27 -12.20
CA TRP A 116 -15.27 14.89 -13.33
C TRP A 116 -15.71 16.31 -12.97
N LEU A 117 -15.47 17.24 -13.89
CA LEU A 117 -15.77 18.66 -13.74
C LEU A 117 -16.66 19.13 -14.89
N PRO A 118 -17.86 19.69 -14.65
CA PRO A 118 -18.61 19.58 -13.40
C PRO A 118 -18.93 18.12 -13.07
N SER A 119 -19.35 17.84 -11.85
CA SER A 119 -19.82 16.51 -11.42
C SER A 119 -21.08 16.07 -12.18
N GLN A 120 -21.96 17.02 -12.52
CA GLN A 120 -23.21 16.79 -13.23
C GLN A 120 -23.38 17.77 -14.39
N GLN A 121 -23.98 17.28 -15.47
CA GLN A 121 -24.34 18.12 -16.61
C GLN A 121 -25.46 19.08 -16.25
N PHE A 122 -25.38 20.32 -16.73
CA PHE A 122 -26.45 21.30 -16.61
C PHE A 122 -26.76 22.01 -17.93
N SER A 123 -27.96 22.59 -18.00
CA SER A 123 -28.49 23.21 -19.22
C SER A 123 -27.98 24.64 -19.39
N LEU A 124 -27.58 24.98 -20.61
CA LEU A 124 -27.18 26.34 -21.00
C LEU A 124 -28.35 27.22 -21.47
N LYS A 125 -29.60 26.73 -21.50
CA LYS A 125 -30.74 27.44 -22.11
C LYS A 125 -30.95 28.87 -21.59
N ASN A 126 -30.71 29.09 -20.30
CA ASN A 126 -30.90 30.39 -19.64
C ASN A 126 -29.61 31.22 -19.57
N ILE A 127 -28.48 30.68 -20.05
CA ILE A 127 -27.16 31.32 -19.98
C ILE A 127 -26.88 31.95 -21.34
N LYS A 128 -27.14 33.26 -21.44
CA LYS A 128 -26.96 34.03 -22.68
C LYS A 128 -25.53 34.58 -22.78
N ILE A 129 -24.61 33.75 -23.26
CA ILE A 129 -23.22 34.17 -23.49
C ILE A 129 -23.16 35.07 -24.75
N PRO A 130 -22.59 36.28 -24.67
CA PRO A 130 -22.47 37.16 -25.83
C PRO A 130 -21.65 36.53 -26.97
N SER A 131 -22.02 36.76 -28.22
CA SER A 131 -21.40 36.11 -29.40
C SER A 131 -19.91 36.41 -29.58
N HIS A 132 -19.43 37.57 -29.11
CA HIS A 132 -18.01 37.95 -29.17
C HIS A 132 -17.15 37.28 -28.09
N VAL A 133 -17.77 36.62 -27.10
CA VAL A 133 -17.07 35.95 -26.00
C VAL A 133 -16.62 34.57 -26.45
N LYS A 134 -15.30 34.38 -26.52
CA LYS A 134 -14.68 33.07 -26.75
C LYS A 134 -14.30 32.44 -25.40
N LEU A 135 -14.98 31.37 -25.03
CA LEU A 135 -14.71 30.66 -23.78
C LEU A 135 -13.39 29.88 -23.83
N ALA A 136 -12.70 29.82 -22.69
CA ALA A 136 -11.53 28.97 -22.50
C ALA A 136 -11.92 27.48 -22.52
N ASP A 137 -13.06 27.12 -21.90
CA ASP A 137 -13.68 25.80 -22.02
C ASP A 137 -15.12 25.93 -22.54
N PRO A 138 -15.37 25.68 -23.84
CA PRO A 138 -16.73 25.66 -24.40
C PRO A 138 -17.62 24.52 -23.88
N LYS A 139 -17.06 23.53 -23.18
CA LYS A 139 -17.75 22.37 -22.62
C LYS A 139 -17.83 22.41 -21.09
N PHE A 140 -17.70 23.60 -20.49
CA PHE A 140 -17.72 23.80 -19.04
C PHE A 140 -18.99 23.28 -18.33
N ASN A 141 -20.07 23.01 -19.05
CA ASN A 141 -21.32 22.47 -18.51
C ASN A 141 -21.48 20.95 -18.62
N THR A 142 -20.53 20.26 -19.26
CA THR A 142 -20.56 18.82 -19.50
C THR A 142 -19.50 18.13 -18.64
N PRO A 143 -19.87 17.11 -17.84
CA PRO A 143 -18.93 16.37 -17.03
C PRO A 143 -17.84 15.74 -17.88
N ALA A 144 -16.59 16.03 -17.52
CA ALA A 144 -15.42 15.40 -18.10
C ALA A 144 -14.25 15.46 -17.12
N GLU A 145 -13.31 14.53 -17.26
CA GLU A 145 -12.05 14.58 -16.52
C GLU A 145 -11.21 15.77 -16.99
N ALA A 146 -10.49 16.38 -16.05
CA ALA A 146 -9.38 17.26 -16.39
C ALA A 146 -8.11 16.42 -16.56
N ASP A 147 -7.32 16.73 -17.59
CA ASP A 147 -6.02 16.13 -17.81
C ASP A 147 -4.97 16.65 -16.82
N GLY A 148 -5.25 17.75 -16.11
CA GLY A 148 -4.34 18.34 -15.13
C GLY A 148 -4.88 19.57 -14.42
N ILE A 149 -4.00 20.17 -13.61
CA ILE A 149 -4.28 21.35 -12.78
C ILE A 149 -3.26 22.43 -13.10
N LEU A 150 -3.74 23.65 -13.29
CA LEU A 150 -2.92 24.83 -13.47
C LEU A 150 -2.97 25.66 -12.19
N GLY A 151 -1.88 25.56 -11.42
CA GLY A 151 -1.72 26.23 -10.13
C GLY A 151 -1.49 27.74 -10.16
N ILE A 152 -1.29 28.28 -8.96
CA ILE A 152 -1.10 29.70 -8.64
C ILE A 152 0.03 30.37 -9.42
N GLY A 153 1.09 29.63 -9.76
CA GLY A 153 2.27 30.14 -10.46
C GLY A 153 1.96 30.75 -11.83
N LEU A 154 0.79 30.46 -12.40
CA LEU A 154 0.32 31.05 -13.65
C LEU A 154 -1.08 31.67 -13.50
N PHE A 155 -1.91 31.17 -12.58
CA PHE A 155 -3.33 31.53 -12.46
C PHE A 155 -3.59 33.06 -12.49
N TYR A 156 -2.99 33.83 -11.58
CA TYR A 156 -3.24 35.28 -11.53
C TYR A 156 -2.68 36.03 -12.73
N GLY A 157 -1.58 35.55 -13.33
CA GLY A 157 -1.03 36.11 -14.57
C GLY A 157 -1.91 35.85 -15.79
N LEU A 158 -2.80 34.85 -15.74
CA LEU A 158 -3.77 34.61 -16.81
C LEU A 158 -4.91 35.62 -16.81
N LEU A 159 -5.29 36.18 -15.66
CA LEU A 159 -6.44 37.07 -15.55
C LEU A 159 -6.22 38.37 -16.32
N ARG A 160 -7.26 38.83 -17.01
CA ARG A 160 -7.28 40.10 -17.75
C ARG A 160 -8.46 40.94 -17.30
N THR A 161 -8.39 42.23 -17.59
CA THR A 161 -9.50 43.16 -17.38
C THR A 161 -10.75 42.71 -18.14
N GLY A 162 -11.90 42.78 -17.47
CA GLY A 162 -13.21 42.44 -18.03
C GLY A 162 -13.85 41.28 -17.29
N GLN A 163 -15.08 41.51 -16.84
CA GLN A 163 -15.92 40.53 -16.20
C GLN A 163 -17.35 40.72 -16.72
N ILE A 164 -18.07 39.63 -16.96
CA ILE A 164 -19.48 39.66 -17.37
C ILE A 164 -20.25 38.78 -16.40
N SER A 165 -21.21 39.38 -15.71
CA SER A 165 -22.15 38.65 -14.88
C SER A 165 -23.36 38.19 -15.69
N LEU A 166 -23.80 36.96 -15.46
CA LEU A 166 -24.96 36.34 -16.08
C LEU A 166 -25.86 35.73 -15.01
N LEU A 167 -27.15 35.60 -15.33
CA LEU A 167 -28.14 34.91 -14.49
C LEU A 167 -28.17 35.47 -13.05
N ASP A 168 -28.49 36.76 -12.91
CA ASP A 168 -28.54 37.50 -11.64
C ASP A 168 -27.27 37.34 -10.78
N ASP A 169 -26.11 37.57 -11.42
CA ASP A 169 -24.76 37.45 -10.85
C ASP A 169 -24.35 36.06 -10.36
N SER A 170 -25.15 35.03 -10.64
CA SER A 170 -24.83 33.66 -10.24
C SER A 170 -23.72 33.02 -11.08
N ILE A 171 -23.53 33.47 -12.33
CA ILE A 171 -22.47 32.98 -13.22
C ILE A 171 -21.61 34.15 -13.64
N ILE A 172 -20.30 33.99 -13.49
CA ILE A 172 -19.31 34.99 -13.83
C ILE A 172 -18.46 34.47 -14.97
N LEU A 173 -18.35 35.29 -16.01
CA LEU A 173 -17.33 35.14 -17.04
C LEU A 173 -16.19 36.09 -16.70
N GLN A 174 -15.00 35.54 -16.50
CA GLN A 174 -13.79 36.32 -16.24
C GLN A 174 -12.90 36.28 -17.48
N ASN A 175 -12.50 37.45 -17.98
CA ASN A 175 -11.58 37.52 -19.11
C ASN A 175 -10.20 37.01 -18.69
N SER A 176 -9.59 36.17 -19.54
CA SER A 176 -8.24 35.65 -19.31
C SER A 176 -7.47 35.52 -20.63
N HIS A 177 -6.16 35.33 -20.54
CA HIS A 177 -5.30 35.05 -21.68
C HIS A 177 -5.68 33.77 -22.44
N LEU A 178 -6.34 32.80 -21.80
CA LEU A 178 -6.77 31.53 -22.42
C LEU A 178 -8.18 31.60 -23.05
N GLY A 179 -8.84 32.75 -22.97
CA GLY A 179 -10.28 32.90 -23.24
C GLY A 179 -11.06 33.23 -21.97
N TRP A 180 -12.36 33.43 -22.09
CA TRP A 180 -13.20 33.72 -20.94
C TRP A 180 -13.41 32.44 -20.12
N ILE A 181 -13.01 32.47 -18.85
CA ILE A 181 -13.21 31.37 -17.92
C ILE A 181 -14.54 31.56 -17.19
N VAL A 182 -15.21 30.46 -16.89
CA VAL A 182 -16.52 30.48 -16.23
C VAL A 182 -16.34 30.09 -14.77
N GLY A 183 -16.97 30.83 -13.88
CA GLY A 183 -17.16 30.47 -12.48
C GLY A 183 -18.59 30.77 -12.05
N ASN A 184 -18.96 30.38 -10.85
CA ASN A 184 -20.22 30.79 -10.24
C ASN A 184 -20.01 31.50 -8.91
N HIS A 185 -20.96 32.36 -8.57
CA HIS A 185 -21.19 32.80 -7.20
C HIS A 185 -22.44 32.11 -6.69
N GLU A 186 -22.32 31.45 -5.56
CA GLU A 186 -23.43 30.67 -5.01
C GLU A 186 -24.25 31.48 -4.02
N LYS A 187 -25.57 31.31 -4.11
CA LYS A 187 -26.49 31.72 -3.04
C LYS A 187 -26.55 30.58 -2.00
N PRO A 188 -26.52 30.86 -0.69
CA PRO A 188 -26.52 29.84 0.34
C PRO A 188 -27.75 28.92 0.22
N ARG A 189 -27.53 27.60 0.20
CA ARG A 189 -28.57 26.56 0.16
C ARG A 189 -28.27 25.46 1.19
N ILE A 190 -29.27 24.67 1.56
CA ILE A 190 -29.11 23.51 2.46
C ILE A 190 -28.64 22.31 1.63
N ILE A 191 -27.56 21.65 2.06
CA ILE A 191 -26.94 20.53 1.33
C ILE A 191 -26.63 19.39 2.29
N ARG A 192 -26.44 18.19 1.73
CA ARG A 192 -26.17 16.95 2.47
C ARG A 192 -24.70 16.48 2.39
N SER A 193 -23.88 17.05 1.50
CA SER A 193 -22.48 16.64 1.24
C SER A 193 -21.68 17.76 0.58
N ALA A 194 -20.36 17.80 0.84
CA ALA A 194 -19.40 18.68 0.16
C ALA A 194 -18.34 17.85 -0.55
N VAL A 195 -17.91 18.27 -1.73
CA VAL A 195 -16.88 17.57 -2.53
C VAL A 195 -15.63 18.44 -2.58
N CYS A 196 -14.49 17.86 -2.20
CA CYS A 196 -13.18 18.49 -2.36
C CYS A 196 -12.43 17.77 -3.47
N ASN A 197 -12.11 18.49 -4.56
CA ASN A 197 -11.31 17.97 -5.67
C ASN A 197 -9.82 17.98 -5.33
N VAL A 198 -9.45 17.47 -4.14
CA VAL A 198 -8.07 17.07 -3.87
C VAL A 198 -7.81 15.82 -4.68
N ALA A 199 -6.62 15.72 -5.27
CA ALA A 199 -6.19 14.51 -5.94
C ALA A 199 -6.38 13.32 -4.98
N THR A 200 -7.37 12.48 -5.24
CA THR A 200 -7.71 11.35 -4.39
C THR A 200 -6.61 10.33 -4.51
N PHE A 201 -5.67 10.35 -3.58
CA PHE A 201 -4.66 9.32 -3.46
C PHE A 201 -5.04 8.41 -2.31
N GLY A 202 -5.04 7.11 -2.61
CA GLY A 202 -4.63 6.15 -1.61
C GLY A 202 -5.72 5.36 -0.93
N ILE A 203 -7.04 5.59 -1.09
CA ILE A 203 -7.98 4.62 -0.50
C ILE A 203 -7.83 3.27 -1.20
N GLU A 204 -7.80 3.24 -2.54
CA GLU A 204 -7.69 2.01 -3.32
C GLU A 204 -6.33 1.34 -3.14
N GLU A 205 -5.24 2.13 -3.09
CA GLU A 205 -3.89 1.60 -2.90
C GLU A 205 -3.64 1.14 -1.46
N GLN A 206 -4.18 1.84 -0.46
CA GLN A 206 -4.15 1.37 0.93
C GLN A 206 -5.03 0.15 1.12
N LEU A 207 -6.19 0.08 0.47
CA LEU A 207 -7.07 -1.10 0.49
C LEU A 207 -6.40 -2.29 -0.21
N ALA A 208 -5.71 -2.05 -1.33
CA ALA A 208 -4.94 -3.09 -2.02
C ALA A 208 -3.76 -3.58 -1.17
N LYS A 209 -3.00 -2.67 -0.53
CA LYS A 209 -1.93 -3.03 0.41
C LYS A 209 -2.47 -3.78 1.63
N PHE A 210 -3.61 -3.35 2.16
CA PHE A 210 -4.31 -4.05 3.23
C PHE A 210 -4.65 -5.48 2.81
N TRP A 211 -5.23 -5.66 1.62
CA TRP A 211 -5.55 -6.99 1.08
C TRP A 211 -4.32 -7.86 0.83
N ILE A 212 -3.22 -7.31 0.32
CA ILE A 212 -1.95 -8.04 0.14
C ILE A 212 -1.41 -8.52 1.49
N ILE A 213 -1.51 -7.70 2.54
CA ILE A 213 -1.05 -8.05 3.88
C ILE A 213 -1.96 -9.12 4.51
N GLU A 214 -3.28 -9.00 4.37
CA GLU A 214 -4.23 -9.98 4.92
C GLU A 214 -4.25 -11.32 4.17
N GLN A 215 -4.02 -11.32 2.85
CA GLN A 215 -4.04 -12.55 2.05
C GLN A 215 -2.79 -13.42 2.23
N GLY A 216 -1.73 -12.91 2.88
CA GLY A 216 -0.45 -13.59 3.00
C GLY A 216 0.30 -13.65 1.67
N PRO A 217 1.57 -14.12 1.65
CA PRO A 217 2.27 -14.32 0.38
C PRO A 217 1.46 -15.28 -0.50
N GLU A 218 1.20 -14.89 -1.75
CA GLU A 218 0.74 -15.83 -2.78
C GLU A 218 1.69 -17.04 -2.78
N GLU A 219 1.16 -18.23 -3.07
CA GLU A 219 1.92 -19.48 -3.18
C GLU A 219 3.12 -19.30 -4.11
N ASN A 220 4.23 -18.81 -3.55
CA ASN A 220 5.49 -18.73 -4.25
C ASN A 220 5.87 -20.17 -4.56
N ALA A 221 6.31 -20.39 -5.80
CA ALA A 221 6.83 -21.68 -6.23
C ALA A 221 7.97 -22.07 -5.28
N MET A 222 7.66 -22.94 -4.31
CA MET A 222 8.62 -23.41 -3.31
C MET A 222 9.87 -23.93 -4.03
N SER A 223 11.04 -23.58 -3.52
CA SER A 223 12.31 -24.11 -4.02
C SER A 223 12.35 -25.64 -3.88
N VAL A 224 13.30 -26.29 -4.56
CA VAL A 224 13.44 -27.74 -4.49
C VAL A 224 13.77 -28.18 -3.05
N GLU A 225 14.60 -27.41 -2.35
CA GLU A 225 14.97 -27.65 -0.96
C GLU A 225 13.79 -27.43 0.00
N GLU A 226 12.97 -26.40 -0.25
CA GLU A 226 11.77 -26.12 0.55
C GLU A 226 10.73 -27.24 0.40
N LYS A 227 10.52 -27.73 -0.83
CA LYS A 227 9.65 -28.88 -1.09
C LYS A 227 10.15 -30.14 -0.39
N ALA A 228 11.46 -30.42 -0.47
CA ALA A 228 12.06 -31.57 0.20
C ALA A 228 11.94 -31.47 1.72
N CYS A 229 12.09 -30.27 2.30
CA CYS A 229 11.91 -30.03 3.74
C CYS A 229 10.47 -30.26 4.18
N GLU A 230 9.50 -29.71 3.45
CA GLU A 230 8.07 -29.87 3.73
C GLU A 230 7.62 -31.33 3.60
N GLU A 231 8.09 -32.03 2.56
CA GLU A 231 7.82 -33.45 2.37
C GLU A 231 8.46 -34.31 3.48
N HIS A 232 9.71 -33.99 3.87
CA HIS A 232 10.37 -34.66 4.98
C HIS A 232 9.62 -34.46 6.31
N TYR A 233 9.18 -33.24 6.60
CA TYR A 233 8.38 -32.93 7.77
C TYR A 233 7.05 -33.70 7.77
N ARG A 234 6.32 -33.69 6.66
CA ARG A 234 5.04 -34.38 6.51
C ARG A 234 5.16 -35.90 6.68
N ASN A 235 6.20 -36.49 6.11
CA ASN A 235 6.38 -37.94 6.10
C ASN A 235 6.91 -38.48 7.44
N HIS A 236 7.71 -37.69 8.16
CA HIS A 236 8.47 -38.17 9.32
C HIS A 236 8.11 -37.51 10.64
N THR A 237 7.28 -36.46 10.65
CA THR A 237 6.73 -35.90 11.88
C THR A 237 5.44 -36.62 12.22
N ARG A 238 5.42 -37.31 13.35
CA ARG A 238 4.24 -38.02 13.83
C ARG A 238 3.98 -37.62 15.27
N ARG A 239 2.70 -37.55 15.62
CA ARG A 239 2.29 -37.42 17.01
C ARG A 239 2.03 -38.80 17.57
N ASP A 240 2.71 -39.14 18.65
CA ASP A 240 2.41 -40.34 19.41
C ASP A 240 1.08 -40.12 20.16
N GLU A 241 0.08 -40.93 19.85
CA GLU A 241 -1.27 -40.81 20.41
C GLU A 241 -1.32 -41.17 21.91
N SER A 242 -0.39 -42.00 22.38
CA SER A 242 -0.35 -42.46 23.77
C SER A 242 0.34 -41.47 24.70
N THR A 243 1.41 -40.80 24.24
CA THR A 243 2.19 -39.84 25.04
C THR A 243 1.90 -38.38 24.67
N GLY A 244 1.22 -38.13 23.55
CA GLY A 244 0.90 -36.80 23.02
C GLY A 244 2.10 -36.05 22.45
N LYS A 245 3.31 -36.64 22.47
CA LYS A 245 4.56 -36.02 22.02
C LYS A 245 4.73 -36.11 20.51
N TYR A 246 5.45 -35.15 19.94
CA TYR A 246 5.85 -35.19 18.53
C TYR A 246 7.20 -35.89 18.39
N THR A 247 7.22 -36.91 17.54
CA THR A 247 8.44 -37.57 17.08
C THR A 247 8.80 -37.00 15.73
N VAL A 248 9.96 -36.37 15.64
CA VAL A 248 10.52 -35.81 14.42
C VAL A 248 11.76 -36.58 14.01
N ARG A 249 11.94 -36.80 12.71
CA ARG A 249 13.19 -37.34 12.16
C ARG A 249 14.11 -36.20 11.80
N LEU A 250 15.36 -36.24 12.26
CA LEU A 250 16.37 -35.28 11.84
C LEU A 250 16.68 -35.46 10.33
N PRO A 251 16.57 -34.39 9.52
CA PRO A 251 16.95 -34.46 8.12
C PRO A 251 18.47 -34.54 7.99
N PHE A 252 18.95 -35.50 7.21
CA PHE A 252 20.34 -35.55 6.77
C PHE A 252 20.41 -35.10 5.32
N ARG A 253 21.46 -34.35 4.98
CA ARG A 253 21.75 -34.06 3.56
C ARG A 253 22.32 -35.31 2.91
N ASP A 254 21.97 -35.56 1.64
CA ASP A 254 22.39 -36.77 0.92
C ASP A 254 23.91 -36.92 0.78
N ASN A 255 24.69 -35.84 0.91
CA ASN A 255 26.16 -35.86 1.03
C ASN A 255 26.62 -36.24 2.46
N SER A 256 26.20 -37.41 2.95
CA SER A 256 26.58 -37.91 4.28
C SER A 256 28.01 -38.50 4.36
N ASP A 257 28.70 -38.59 3.23
CA ASP A 257 30.06 -39.16 3.13
C ASP A 257 31.14 -38.33 3.84
N GLY A 258 30.81 -37.11 4.28
CA GLY A 258 31.73 -36.18 4.97
C GLY A 258 31.82 -36.31 6.50
N LEU A 259 31.09 -37.24 7.14
CA LEU A 259 31.06 -37.33 8.61
C LEU A 259 32.38 -37.84 9.25
N GLY A 260 33.35 -38.29 8.44
CA GLY A 260 34.70 -38.67 8.87
C GLY A 260 34.76 -39.79 9.93
N GLU A 261 35.92 -39.96 10.58
CA GLU A 261 36.12 -40.92 11.69
C GLU A 261 35.53 -40.40 13.02
N SER A 262 34.21 -40.21 13.07
CA SER A 262 33.49 -39.77 14.26
C SER A 262 33.67 -40.71 15.47
N TYR A 263 33.77 -42.02 15.22
CA TYR A 263 34.00 -43.04 16.24
C TYR A 263 35.35 -42.87 16.97
N ALA A 264 36.44 -42.71 16.22
CA ALA A 264 37.78 -42.55 16.81
C ALA A 264 37.89 -41.29 17.68
N ASN A 265 37.17 -40.22 17.29
CA ASN A 265 37.05 -39.01 18.09
C ASN A 265 36.21 -39.22 19.36
N ALA A 266 35.05 -39.90 19.24
CA ALA A 266 34.19 -40.22 20.37
C ALA A 266 34.91 -41.11 21.39
N LEU A 267 35.65 -42.13 20.94
CA LEU A 267 36.42 -43.02 21.80
C LEU A 267 37.54 -42.28 22.55
N ARG A 268 38.27 -41.38 21.87
CA ARG A 268 39.28 -40.53 22.53
C ARG A 268 38.67 -39.63 23.61
N ARG A 269 37.50 -39.04 23.34
CA ARG A 269 36.77 -38.23 24.32
C ARG A 269 36.29 -39.08 25.49
N PHE A 270 35.79 -40.28 25.24
CA PHE A 270 35.38 -41.24 26.27
C PHE A 270 36.55 -41.58 27.22
N HIS A 271 37.71 -41.97 26.70
CA HIS A 271 38.87 -42.23 27.56
C HIS A 271 39.38 -40.98 28.30
N SER A 272 39.23 -39.79 27.71
CA SER A 272 39.54 -38.55 28.42
C SER A 272 38.59 -38.29 29.58
N LEU A 273 37.30 -38.59 29.41
CA LEU A 273 36.31 -38.52 30.46
C LEU A 273 36.63 -39.52 31.57
N GLU A 274 36.95 -40.77 31.23
CA GLU A 274 37.34 -41.80 32.21
C GLU A 274 38.55 -41.37 33.05
N ARG A 275 39.59 -40.83 32.42
CA ARG A 275 40.78 -40.30 33.13
C ARG A 275 40.48 -39.10 34.02
N SER A 276 39.51 -38.28 33.64
CA SER A 276 39.08 -37.14 34.46
C SER A 276 38.28 -37.60 35.67
N LEU A 277 37.33 -38.52 35.46
CA LEU A 277 36.48 -39.10 36.51
C LEU A 277 37.29 -39.96 37.49
N SER A 278 38.34 -40.66 37.05
CA SER A 278 39.18 -41.44 37.96
C SER A 278 39.95 -40.59 38.98
N ARG A 279 40.13 -39.30 38.71
CA ARG A 279 40.77 -38.35 39.65
C ARG A 279 39.78 -37.74 40.66
N LYS A 280 38.46 -37.89 40.44
CA LYS A 280 37.40 -37.29 41.25
C LYS A 280 36.30 -38.32 41.53
N GLN A 281 36.47 -39.04 42.63
CA GLN A 281 35.62 -40.19 42.98
C GLN A 281 34.13 -39.83 43.10
N GLU A 282 33.80 -38.71 43.75
CA GLU A 282 32.41 -38.25 43.92
C GLU A 282 31.71 -37.98 42.58
N THR A 283 32.38 -37.28 41.64
CA THR A 283 31.84 -37.01 40.30
C THR A 283 31.66 -38.29 39.48
N LYS A 284 32.54 -39.29 39.67
CA LYS A 284 32.41 -40.59 39.01
C LYS A 284 31.17 -41.33 39.47
N GLU A 285 30.90 -41.33 40.77
CA GLU A 285 29.71 -41.98 41.35
C GLU A 285 28.43 -41.34 40.83
N GLN A 286 28.34 -40.00 40.81
CA GLN A 286 27.20 -39.28 40.23
C GLN A 286 26.99 -39.60 38.74
N TYR A 287 28.08 -39.63 37.96
CA TYR A 287 28.02 -39.98 36.53
C TYR A 287 27.50 -41.41 36.30
N VAL A 288 27.98 -42.39 37.06
CA VAL A 288 27.55 -43.79 36.92
C VAL A 288 26.08 -43.96 37.34
N THR A 289 25.65 -43.30 38.41
CA THR A 289 24.26 -43.32 38.84
C THR A 289 23.34 -42.72 37.78
N PHE A 290 23.70 -41.56 37.21
CA PHE A 290 22.96 -40.95 36.12
C PHE A 290 22.89 -41.87 34.89
N MET A 291 24.01 -42.49 34.48
CA MET A 291 23.99 -43.40 33.34
C MET A 291 23.09 -44.62 33.59
N LYS A 292 23.04 -45.17 34.82
CA LYS A 292 22.11 -46.26 35.14
C LYS A 292 20.66 -45.81 35.06
N GLU A 293 20.33 -44.66 35.64
CA GLU A 293 19.00 -44.07 35.55
C GLU A 293 18.59 -43.81 34.09
N PHE A 294 19.50 -43.27 33.28
CA PHE A 294 19.27 -43.00 31.87
C PHE A 294 19.02 -44.29 31.05
N LEU A 295 19.62 -45.42 31.46
CA LEU A 295 19.35 -46.74 30.90
C LEU A 295 17.98 -47.27 31.34
N GLU A 296 17.67 -47.18 32.63
CA GLU A 296 16.41 -47.66 33.22
C GLU A 296 15.19 -46.90 32.69
N LEU A 297 15.34 -45.60 32.43
CA LEU A 297 14.32 -44.76 31.78
C LEU A 297 14.17 -45.04 30.27
N GLY A 298 14.97 -45.94 29.70
CA GLY A 298 14.93 -46.31 28.29
C GLY A 298 15.44 -45.22 27.34
N HIS A 299 16.19 -44.22 27.84
CA HIS A 299 16.77 -43.16 27.02
C HIS A 299 18.04 -43.58 26.29
N MET A 300 18.65 -44.69 26.70
CA MET A 300 19.70 -45.37 25.94
C MET A 300 19.52 -46.89 25.99
N SER A 301 20.15 -47.59 25.06
CA SER A 301 20.14 -49.05 25.00
C SER A 301 21.51 -49.55 24.54
N GLU A 302 21.88 -50.76 24.97
CA GLU A 302 23.10 -51.39 24.48
C GLU A 302 22.97 -51.67 22.96
N VAL A 303 23.98 -51.24 22.21
CA VAL A 303 24.00 -51.45 20.76
C VAL A 303 24.55 -52.85 20.48
N ASN A 304 23.70 -53.72 19.96
CA ASN A 304 24.14 -55.03 19.46
C ASN A 304 25.09 -54.83 18.26
N ASN A 305 26.21 -55.55 18.22
CA ASN A 305 27.35 -55.40 17.30
C ASN A 305 27.05 -55.68 15.79
N ARG A 306 25.81 -55.51 15.34
CA ARG A 306 25.44 -55.51 13.92
C ARG A 306 25.62 -54.11 13.34
N PRO A 307 26.10 -53.97 12.09
CA PRO A 307 26.20 -52.67 11.45
C PRO A 307 24.80 -52.06 11.34
N LEU A 308 24.55 -50.99 12.10
CA LEU A 308 23.32 -50.21 12.02
C LEU A 308 23.31 -49.49 10.67
N LEU A 309 22.60 -50.07 9.70
CA LEU A 309 22.22 -49.37 8.48
C LEU A 309 21.26 -48.25 8.87
N LYS A 310 21.83 -47.06 9.12
CA LYS A 310 21.20 -45.78 9.53
C LYS A 310 20.95 -45.67 11.04
N ALA A 311 21.72 -44.78 11.66
CA ALA A 311 21.51 -44.35 13.04
C ALA A 311 20.17 -43.59 13.15
N THR A 312 19.22 -44.17 13.88
CA THR A 312 18.02 -43.45 14.31
C THR A 312 18.29 -42.90 15.70
N ILE A 313 18.56 -41.59 15.79
CA ILE A 313 18.63 -40.89 17.08
C ILE A 313 17.22 -40.39 17.40
N ILE A 314 16.61 -40.94 18.45
CA ILE A 314 15.31 -40.50 18.96
C ILE A 314 15.58 -39.56 20.13
N PHE A 315 15.34 -38.27 19.96
CA PHE A 315 15.31 -37.34 21.08
C PHE A 315 13.93 -37.37 21.72
N THR A 316 13.85 -37.75 22.98
CA THR A 316 12.66 -37.46 23.80
C THR A 316 12.89 -36.13 24.49
N ALA A 317 12.09 -35.13 24.16
CA ALA A 317 12.05 -33.90 24.96
C ALA A 317 11.40 -34.26 26.31
N SER A 318 12.16 -34.19 27.40
CA SER A 318 11.58 -34.03 28.73
C SER A 318 11.29 -32.53 28.93
N ARG A 319 10.10 -32.24 29.45
CA ARG A 319 9.68 -30.88 29.78
C ARG A 319 10.60 -30.37 30.88
N GLY A 320 11.29 -29.26 30.64
CA GLY A 320 11.73 -28.39 31.72
C GLY A 320 10.52 -27.77 32.42
N ASN A 321 10.67 -27.59 33.74
CA ASN A 321 9.79 -26.93 34.70
C ASN A 321 8.57 -27.72 35.20
N GLU A 322 8.78 -28.50 36.27
CA GLU A 322 7.86 -28.43 37.42
C GLU A 322 8.59 -27.67 38.54
N ALA A 323 8.16 -26.43 38.76
CA ALA A 323 8.42 -25.73 40.00
C ALA A 323 7.55 -26.40 41.07
N ILE A 324 8.18 -27.07 42.02
CA ILE A 324 7.52 -27.45 43.27
C ILE A 324 7.57 -26.21 44.15
N GLU A 325 6.52 -25.40 44.07
CA GLU A 325 6.16 -24.50 45.18
C GLU A 325 5.70 -25.38 46.33
N SER A 326 6.42 -25.25 47.45
CA SER A 326 5.91 -25.63 48.76
C SER A 326 4.89 -24.59 49.19
N ASN A 327 3.72 -25.03 49.63
CA ASN A 327 2.95 -24.39 50.70
C ASN A 327 1.89 -25.38 51.22
N ASP A 328 2.00 -25.61 52.53
CA ASP A 328 1.10 -26.26 53.51
C ASP A 328 0.60 -27.70 53.26
#